data_AF-A0A3D8L8H4-F1
#
_entry.id   AF-A0A3D8L8H4-F1
#
_cell.length_a   1.000
_cell.length_b   1.000
_cell.length_c   1.000
_cell.angle_alpha   90.00
_cell.angle_beta   90.00
_cell.angle_gamma   90.00
#
_symmetry.space_group_name_H-M   'P 1'
#
loop_
_entity.id
_entity.type
_entity.pdbx_description
1 polymer ?
#
loop_
_entity_poly.entity_id
_entity_poly.type
_entity_poly.pdbx_seq_one_letter_code
_entity_poly.pdbx_strand_id
1 'polypeptide(L)'
;MESTNHRRLQIMELFYNYLYEGADAETLVSELKKIEALAQQRAGGFIGKGIWFRFFKGDTLATIGDIEKDLANPFHPRYAQLQEGMKRAVLKDELQVYCA
;
A
#
# COMPACT_ATOMS: atom_id res chain seq x y z
N MET A 1 8.70 22.31 10.29
CA MET A 1 8.51 21.44 9.11
C MET A 1 8.97 19.99 9.38
N GLU A 2 9.03 19.51 10.64
CA GLU A 2 9.53 18.16 10.97
C GLU A 2 8.46 17.06 11.02
N SER A 3 7.17 17.42 11.11
CA SER A 3 6.11 16.43 11.34
C SER A 3 5.84 15.49 10.16
N THR A 4 6.14 15.90 8.94
CA THR A 4 5.89 15.11 7.72
C THR A 4 6.95 14.03 7.51
N ASN A 5 8.21 14.31 7.87
CA ASN A 5 9.32 13.36 7.71
C ASN A 5 9.24 12.22 8.72
N HIS A 6 8.95 12.52 9.99
CA HIS A 6 8.79 11.50 11.03
C HIS A 6 7.62 10.56 10.75
N ARG A 7 6.55 11.09 10.15
CA ARG A 7 5.33 10.36 9.76
C ARG A 7 5.47 9.53 8.48
N ARG A 8 6.44 9.85 7.61
CA ARG A 8 6.75 9.09 6.39
C ARG A 8 7.63 7.88 6.72
N LEU A 9 8.56 8.06 7.67
CA LEU A 9 9.40 6.99 8.22
C LEU A 9 8.57 5.86 8.84
N GLN A 10 7.51 6.16 9.60
CA GLN A 10 6.66 5.11 10.22
C GLN A 10 5.94 4.21 9.21
N ILE A 11 5.49 4.76 8.07
CA ILE A 11 4.82 3.97 7.02
C ILE A 11 5.81 3.06 6.31
N MET A 12 7.04 3.55 6.09
CA MET A 12 8.12 2.77 5.49
C MET A 12 8.63 1.67 6.43
N GLU A 13 8.76 1.94 7.74
CA GLU A 13 9.16 0.94 8.74
C GLU A 13 8.15 -0.23 8.86
N LEU A 14 6.84 0.05 8.83
CA LEU A 14 5.80 -0.98 8.84
C LEU A 14 5.95 -1.96 7.66
N PHE A 15 6.31 -1.44 6.49
CA PHE A 15 6.51 -2.25 5.29
C PHE A 15 7.90 -2.89 5.17
N TYR A 16 8.93 -2.38 5.86
CA TYR A 16 10.29 -2.91 5.75
C TYR A 16 10.43 -4.27 6.46
N ASN A 17 9.81 -4.41 7.64
CA ASN A 17 9.76 -5.68 8.37
C ASN A 17 8.96 -6.76 7.60
N TYR A 18 7.99 -6.33 6.80
CA TYR A 18 7.10 -7.19 6.00
C TYR A 18 7.83 -7.91 4.84
N LEU A 19 8.81 -7.27 4.20
CA LEU A 19 9.47 -7.80 3.00
C LEU A 19 10.54 -8.86 3.24
N TYR A 20 11.01 -8.99 4.48
CA TYR A 20 12.11 -9.89 4.82
C TYR A 20 11.63 -11.28 5.28
N GLU A 21 10.37 -11.41 5.73
CA GLU A 21 9.83 -12.67 6.29
C GLU A 21 8.98 -13.51 5.32
N GLY A 22 8.83 -13.10 4.06
CA GLY A 22 8.02 -13.87 3.09
C GLY A 22 6.53 -13.81 3.40
N ALA A 23 6.04 -12.62 3.74
CA ALA A 23 4.69 -12.42 4.20
C ALA A 23 3.62 -12.72 3.12
N ASP A 24 2.55 -13.39 3.57
CA ASP A 24 1.41 -13.79 2.76
C ASP A 24 0.53 -12.61 2.34
N ALA A 25 -0.33 -12.85 1.34
CA ALA A 25 -1.26 -11.85 0.82
C ALA A 25 -2.15 -11.20 1.90
N GLU A 26 -2.50 -11.96 2.93
CA GLU A 26 -3.37 -11.48 4.02
C GLU A 26 -2.69 -10.43 4.88
N THR A 27 -1.43 -10.68 5.25
CA THR A 27 -0.62 -9.72 5.99
C THR A 27 -0.43 -8.45 5.16
N LEU A 28 -0.26 -8.56 3.83
CA LEU A 28 -0.10 -7.41 2.94
C LEU A 28 -1.30 -6.48 2.97
N VAL A 29 -2.48 -7.08 2.82
CA VAL A 29 -3.76 -6.38 2.82
C VAL A 29 -3.98 -5.68 4.15
N SER A 30 -3.59 -6.31 5.27
CA SER A 30 -3.66 -5.71 6.61
C SER A 30 -2.84 -4.43 6.71
N GLU A 31 -1.60 -4.42 6.19
CA GLU A 31 -0.76 -3.21 6.19
C GLU A 31 -1.32 -2.09 5.29
N LEU A 32 -1.84 -2.43 4.12
CA LEU A 32 -2.50 -1.46 3.25
C LEU A 32 -3.72 -0.82 3.91
N LYS A 33 -4.53 -1.60 4.64
CA LYS A 33 -5.67 -1.10 5.43
C LYS A 33 -5.24 -0.12 6.52
N LYS A 34 -4.07 -0.35 7.17
CA LYS A 34 -3.51 0.60 8.12
C LYS A 34 -3.12 1.92 7.43
N ILE A 35 -2.51 1.87 6.25
CA ILE A 35 -2.19 3.07 5.46
C ILE A 35 -3.48 3.81 5.05
N GLU A 36 -4.49 3.09 4.56
CA GLU A 36 -5.79 3.67 4.21
C GLU A 36 -6.40 4.41 5.40
N ALA A 37 -6.43 3.78 6.58
CA ALA A 37 -6.95 4.41 7.79
C ALA A 37 -6.17 5.67 8.19
N LEU A 38 -4.83 5.63 8.11
CA LEU A 38 -3.98 6.80 8.36
C LEU A 38 -4.21 7.92 7.35
N ALA A 39 -4.40 7.59 6.07
CA ALA A 39 -4.68 8.55 5.00
C ALA A 39 -6.05 9.22 5.21
N GLN A 40 -7.08 8.45 5.55
CA GLN A 40 -8.42 8.95 5.85
C GLN A 40 -8.43 9.87 7.08
N GLN A 41 -7.71 9.52 8.15
CA GLN A 41 -7.55 10.39 9.32
C GLN A 41 -6.88 11.72 8.97
N ARG A 42 -5.85 11.70 8.12
CA ARG A 42 -5.13 12.92 7.70
C ARG A 42 -5.95 13.79 6.74
N ALA A 43 -6.82 13.19 5.94
CA ALA A 43 -7.71 13.91 5.03
C ALA A 43 -8.87 14.63 5.74
N GLY A 44 -8.86 14.70 7.08
CA GLY A 44 -9.87 15.43 7.85
C GLY A 44 -11.19 14.66 8.01
N GLY A 45 -11.16 13.33 7.95
CA GLY A 45 -12.34 12.51 8.23
C GLY A 45 -13.38 12.49 7.11
N PHE A 46 -12.97 12.74 5.86
CA PHE A 46 -13.80 12.40 4.70
C PHE A 46 -13.91 10.87 4.55
N ILE A 47 -14.76 10.29 5.40
CA ILE A 47 -15.17 8.89 5.33
C ILE A 47 -15.93 8.70 4.01
N GLY A 48 -15.41 7.85 3.13
CA GLY A 48 -16.06 7.50 1.86
C GLY A 48 -15.37 8.01 0.59
N LYS A 49 -14.30 8.79 0.68
CA LYS A 49 -13.42 9.07 -0.46
C LYS A 49 -12.46 7.89 -0.66
N GLY A 50 -12.52 7.26 -1.84
CA GLY A 50 -11.71 6.08 -2.14
C GLY A 50 -10.22 6.40 -2.07
N ILE A 51 -9.46 5.59 -1.33
CA ILE A 51 -8.01 5.64 -1.30
C ILE A 51 -7.47 4.75 -2.41
N TRP A 52 -6.62 5.33 -3.25
CA TRP A 52 -6.01 4.63 -4.37
C TRP A 52 -4.51 4.52 -4.16
N PHE A 53 -3.98 3.35 -4.48
CA PHE A 53 -2.57 3.01 -4.37
C PHE A 53 -1.97 2.88 -5.76
N ARG A 54 -0.74 3.36 -5.91
CA ARG A 54 0.16 3.01 -7.03
C ARG A 54 1.49 2.58 -6.46
N PHE A 55 1.94 1.38 -6.81
CA PHE A 55 3.14 0.80 -6.20
C PHE A 55 4.43 1.17 -6.93
N PHE A 56 4.36 1.41 -8.24
CA PHE A 56 5.51 1.83 -9.03
C PHE A 56 5.09 2.72 -10.20
N LYS A 57 6.07 3.43 -10.76
CA LYS A 57 5.82 4.33 -11.89
C LYS A 57 5.36 3.53 -13.12
N GLY A 58 4.18 3.90 -13.65
CA GLY A 58 3.55 3.21 -14.77
C GLY A 58 2.52 2.14 -14.37
N ASP A 59 2.36 1.86 -13.07
CA ASP A 59 1.31 0.99 -12.56
C ASP A 59 -0.06 1.68 -12.55
N THR A 60 -1.10 0.87 -12.67
CA THR A 60 -2.50 1.30 -12.62
C THR A 60 -2.89 1.58 -11.18
N LEU A 61 -3.72 2.60 -10.96
CA LEU A 61 -4.28 2.86 -9.64
C LEU A 61 -5.19 1.71 -9.21
N ALA A 62 -5.05 1.26 -7.97
CA ALA A 62 -5.86 0.18 -7.40
C ALA A 62 -6.35 0.54 -6.00
N THR A 63 -7.58 0.14 -5.67
CA THR A 63 -8.09 0.20 -4.29
C THR A 63 -7.67 -1.06 -3.51
N ILE A 64 -7.82 -1.06 -2.19
CA ILE A 64 -7.60 -2.29 -1.39
C ILE A 64 -8.50 -3.43 -1.86
N GLY A 65 -9.76 -3.15 -2.22
CA GLY A 65 -10.68 -4.17 -2.72
C GLY A 65 -10.25 -4.76 -4.07
N ASP A 66 -9.59 -4.00 -4.93
CA ASP A 66 -9.02 -4.52 -6.19
C ASP A 66 -7.80 -5.40 -5.89
N ILE A 67 -6.95 -4.95 -4.96
CA ILE A 67 -5.75 -5.67 -4.55
C ILE A 67 -6.12 -7.00 -3.86
N GLU A 68 -7.13 -7.00 -2.99
CA GLU A 68 -7.64 -8.22 -2.35
C GLU A 68 -8.12 -9.24 -3.40
N LYS A 69 -8.84 -8.80 -4.43
CA LYS A 69 -9.28 -9.69 -5.52
C LYS A 69 -8.11 -10.26 -6.31
N ASP A 70 -7.14 -9.40 -6.65
CA ASP A 70 -5.96 -9.81 -7.42
C ASP A 70 -5.06 -10.76 -6.62
N LEU A 71 -5.03 -10.62 -5.28
CA LEU A 71 -4.25 -11.46 -4.37
C LEU A 71 -5.01 -12.72 -3.90
N ALA A 72 -6.33 -12.77 -4.01
CA ALA A 72 -7.13 -13.94 -3.63
C ALA A 72 -6.82 -15.18 -4.49
N ASN A 73 -6.24 -14.99 -5.68
CA ASN A 73 -5.86 -16.08 -6.57
C ASN A 73 -4.34 -16.01 -6.91
N PRO A 74 -3.52 -16.94 -6.40
CA PRO A 74 -2.10 -17.03 -6.72
C PRO A 74 -1.77 -17.19 -8.21
N PHE A 75 -2.73 -17.68 -9.00
CA PHE A 75 -2.59 -17.85 -10.45
C PHE A 75 -3.07 -16.62 -11.24
N HIS A 76 -3.50 -15.56 -10.56
CA HIS A 76 -3.90 -14.33 -11.23
C HIS A 76 -2.69 -13.66 -11.90
N PRO A 77 -2.79 -13.15 -13.14
CA PRO A 77 -1.67 -12.52 -13.83
C PRO A 77 -1.04 -11.36 -13.06
N ARG A 78 -1.83 -10.66 -12.24
CA ARG A 78 -1.36 -9.55 -11.42
C ARG A 78 -0.78 -9.97 -10.08
N TYR A 79 -0.93 -11.22 -9.63
CA TYR A 79 -0.49 -11.67 -8.30
C TYR A 79 1.01 -11.41 -8.09
N ALA A 80 1.85 -11.99 -8.96
CA ALA A 80 3.30 -11.84 -8.87
C ALA A 80 3.76 -10.40 -9.13
N GLN A 81 3.06 -9.68 -10.03
CA GLN A 81 3.37 -8.28 -10.33
C GLN A 81 3.07 -7.34 -9.16
N LEU A 82 1.96 -7.55 -8.46
CA LEU A 82 1.60 -6.78 -7.28
C LEU A 82 2.60 -7.05 -6.14
N GLN A 83 2.95 -8.30 -5.88
CA GLN A 83 3.96 -8.62 -4.86
C GLN A 83 5.30 -7.94 -5.13
N GLU A 84 5.81 -8.01 -6.36
CA GLU A 84 7.07 -7.35 -6.74
C GLU A 84 6.93 -5.82 -6.74
N GLY A 85 5.79 -5.30 -7.22
CA GLY A 85 5.48 -3.88 -7.22
C GLY A 85 5.47 -3.30 -5.81
N MET A 86 4.80 -3.98 -4.87
CA MET A 86 4.76 -3.61 -3.46
C MET A 86 6.13 -3.68 -2.82
N LYS A 87 6.92 -4.71 -3.11
CA LYS A 87 8.32 -4.80 -2.66
C LYS A 87 9.16 -3.61 -3.11
N ARG A 88 9.02 -3.21 -4.37
CA ARG A 88 9.70 -2.04 -4.92
C ARG A 88 9.20 -0.73 -4.32
N ALA A 89 7.88 -0.60 -4.15
CA ALA A 89 7.23 0.57 -3.58
C ALA A 89 7.85 0.98 -2.24
N VAL A 90 8.22 -0.01 -1.44
CA VAL A 90 8.84 0.17 -0.12
C VAL A 90 10.32 0.42 -0.23
N LEU A 91 11.05 -0.46 -0.93
CA LEU A 91 12.51 -0.38 -1.01
C LEU A 91 13.00 0.90 -1.69
N LYS A 92 12.17 1.47 -2.57
CA LYS A 92 12.51 2.65 -3.37
C LYS A 92 11.67 3.87 -3.01
N ASP A 93 10.82 3.80 -1.98
CA ASP A 93 9.90 4.87 -1.59
C ASP A 93 9.05 5.35 -2.81
N GLU A 94 8.62 4.39 -3.63
CA GLU A 94 7.83 4.58 -4.85
C GLU A 94 6.31 4.49 -4.61
N LEU A 95 5.88 4.12 -3.39
CA LEU A 95 4.46 4.04 -3.05
C LEU A 95 3.79 5.42 -3.13
N GLN A 96 2.76 5.53 -3.97
CA GLN A 96 1.94 6.73 -4.09
C GLN A 96 0.52 6.45 -3.60
N VAL A 97 0.01 7.32 -2.74
CA VAL A 97 -1.34 7.23 -2.16
C VAL A 97 -2.14 8.46 -2.62
N TYR A 98 -3.28 8.22 -3.24
CA TYR A 98 -4.17 9.26 -3.75
C TYR A 98 -5.50 9.22 -3.00
N CYS A 99 -5.95 10.38 -2.56
CA CYS A 99 -7.30 10.56 -2.01
C CYS A 99 -8.16 11.19 -3.09
N ALA A 100 -9.26 10.53 -3.50
CA ALA A 100 -10.28 11.14 -4.34
C ALA A 100 -11.06 12.22 -3.58
#